data_AF-J7ZI29-F1
#
_entry.id   AF-J7ZI29-F1
#
_cell.length_a   1.000
_cell.length_b   1.000
_cell.length_c   1.000
_cell.angle_alpha   90.00
_cell.angle_beta   90.00
_cell.angle_gamma   90.00
#
_symmetry.space_group_name_H-M   'P 1'
#
loop_
_entity.id
_entity.type
_entity.pdbx_description
1 polymer ?
#
loop_
_entity_poly.entity_id
_entity_poly.type
_entity_poly.pdbx_seq_one_letter_code
_entity_poly.pdbx_strand_id
1 'polypeptide(L)'
;MNQKDESTKKYDFFISYNSKDIEIAEWISFILEEAGHVVFIQAWDFAAGNNFVLEMQRGASESKHTLALLSENYIESSYTQPEWAAAFVEDPTGEMRKLIPVRISDVPLKGLLPSIVYTDLVGINDEDKAIETILAGVQMGRKKPLSRPAFPGFPSRNDMNNNMPQGEWYNDWITTRLNEIERGSALPKVSEGSKLIVHLIPIEAVTTSNTYRINDLQQRDNLVPFLAGGWNGSINKHGFYTHTGSYFGDDGNPSGYVQFFKNGIIESVDTEMLSKRYEKYIPGISFEQEILHLIDSKYKAALKKIGIKLPFAISITLTDVEDYYISMNPKYSKEKIGDRVLKLPSVVVNSWEDNLGKALRPSFDYLWNNCGVAESPNYDAEGNWRPYRDQYGR
;
A
#
# COMPACT_ATOMS: atom_id res chain seq x y z
N MET A 1 -16.12 -15.53 53.26
CA MET A 1 -17.27 -16.44 53.40
C MET A 1 -18.50 -15.57 53.56
N ASN A 2 -19.24 -15.37 52.46
CA ASN A 2 -20.65 -14.94 52.43
C ASN A 2 -21.15 -15.11 50.98
N GLN A 3 -21.20 -16.36 50.53
CA GLN A 3 -22.13 -16.77 49.48
C GLN A 3 -23.40 -17.22 50.21
N LYS A 4 -24.36 -16.31 50.38
CA LYS A 4 -25.74 -16.59 50.80
C LYS A 4 -26.54 -15.28 50.75
N ASP A 5 -26.84 -14.78 49.55
CA ASP A 5 -28.00 -13.88 49.36
C ASP A 5 -28.49 -13.71 47.90
N GLU A 6 -28.13 -14.58 46.95
CA GLU A 6 -28.74 -14.51 45.61
C GLU A 6 -30.20 -15.03 45.56
N SER A 7 -30.73 -15.56 46.67
CA SER A 7 -32.09 -16.10 46.75
C SER A 7 -33.15 -15.11 47.26
N THR A 8 -32.86 -13.81 47.35
CA THR A 8 -33.78 -12.81 47.94
C THR A 8 -34.28 -11.73 46.96
N LYS A 9 -33.82 -11.71 45.71
CA LYS A 9 -34.35 -10.80 44.68
C LYS A 9 -35.65 -11.34 44.09
N LYS A 10 -36.69 -10.51 44.08
CA LYS A 10 -38.05 -10.87 43.65
C LYS A 10 -38.20 -10.83 42.12
N TYR A 11 -37.45 -9.95 41.46
CA TYR A 11 -37.53 -9.74 40.01
C TYR A 11 -36.16 -9.97 39.36
N ASP A 12 -36.15 -10.45 38.12
CA ASP A 12 -34.94 -10.54 37.33
C ASP A 12 -34.54 -9.15 36.81
N PHE A 13 -35.50 -8.39 36.30
CA PHE A 13 -35.27 -7.07 35.71
C PHE A 13 -36.24 -6.02 36.24
N PHE A 14 -35.70 -4.87 36.66
CA PHE A 14 -36.45 -3.62 36.76
C PHE A 14 -36.24 -2.78 35.50
N ILE A 15 -37.33 -2.33 34.88
CA ILE A 15 -37.26 -1.53 33.64
C ILE A 15 -37.34 -0.05 33.99
N SER A 16 -36.21 0.63 33.85
CA SER A 16 -36.09 2.07 34.09
C SER A 16 -36.16 2.81 32.76
N TYR A 17 -37.21 3.61 32.56
CA TYR A 17 -37.50 4.31 31.31
C TYR A 17 -38.14 5.68 31.58
N ASN A 18 -38.20 6.54 30.57
CA ASN A 18 -38.96 7.80 30.64
C ASN A 18 -40.40 7.56 30.19
N SER A 19 -41.39 8.23 30.79
CA SER A 19 -42.80 8.03 30.46
C SER A 19 -43.17 8.23 28.99
N LYS A 20 -42.38 9.02 28.23
CA LYS A 20 -42.57 9.19 26.78
C LYS A 20 -42.15 7.98 25.95
N ASP A 21 -41.40 7.06 26.53
CA ASP A 21 -40.89 5.85 25.87
C ASP A 21 -41.65 4.59 26.33
N ILE A 22 -42.87 4.77 26.87
CA ILE A 22 -43.68 3.69 27.48
C ILE A 22 -43.97 2.53 26.53
N GLU A 23 -44.29 2.82 25.27
CA GLU A 23 -44.63 1.79 24.28
C GLU A 23 -43.47 0.80 24.07
N ILE A 24 -42.24 1.32 23.99
CA ILE A 24 -41.03 0.49 23.85
C ILE A 24 -40.74 -0.26 25.16
N ALA A 25 -40.95 0.39 26.30
CA ALA A 25 -40.71 -0.21 27.61
C ALA A 25 -41.66 -1.40 27.89
N GLU A 26 -42.94 -1.26 27.56
CA GLU A 26 -43.92 -2.34 27.67
C GLU A 26 -43.61 -3.48 26.70
N TRP A 27 -43.26 -3.17 25.45
CA TRP A 27 -42.88 -4.19 24.47
C TRP A 27 -41.65 -4.99 24.94
N ILE A 28 -40.57 -4.33 25.38
CA ILE A 28 -39.38 -5.02 25.93
C ILE A 28 -39.76 -5.88 27.13
N SER A 29 -40.55 -5.35 28.05
CA SER A 29 -40.99 -6.07 29.25
C SER A 29 -41.74 -7.35 28.89
N PHE A 30 -42.60 -7.28 27.87
CA PHE A 30 -43.40 -8.41 27.41
C PHE A 30 -42.52 -9.52 26.83
N ILE A 31 -41.58 -9.15 25.95
CA ILE A 31 -40.61 -10.08 25.37
C ILE A 31 -39.77 -10.79 26.46
N LEU A 32 -39.40 -10.06 27.52
CA LEU A 32 -38.65 -10.63 28.64
C LEU A 32 -39.50 -11.63 29.45
N GLU A 33 -40.78 -11.33 29.70
CA GLU A 33 -41.70 -12.26 30.36
C GLU A 33 -41.97 -13.51 29.50
N GLU A 34 -42.12 -13.37 28.18
CA GLU A 34 -42.25 -14.52 27.26
C GLU A 34 -41.01 -15.41 27.26
N ALA A 35 -39.83 -14.84 27.47
CA ALA A 35 -38.59 -15.58 27.67
C ALA A 35 -38.44 -16.19 29.08
N GLY A 36 -39.43 -16.01 29.95
CA GLY A 36 -39.51 -16.61 31.28
C GLY A 36 -38.85 -15.80 32.40
N HIS A 37 -38.54 -14.52 32.16
CA HIS A 37 -38.03 -13.62 33.19
C HIS A 37 -39.17 -12.99 34.00
N VAL A 38 -38.91 -12.67 35.27
CA VAL A 38 -39.84 -11.89 36.09
C VAL A 38 -39.45 -10.41 36.01
N VAL A 39 -40.33 -9.58 35.46
CA VAL A 39 -40.07 -8.15 35.23
C VAL A 39 -40.85 -7.29 36.23
N PHE A 40 -40.27 -6.15 36.61
CA PHE A 40 -40.97 -5.09 37.34
C PHE A 40 -40.90 -3.80 36.51
N ILE A 41 -42.04 -3.21 36.18
CA ILE A 41 -42.14 -1.99 35.37
C ILE A 41 -43.26 -1.08 35.87
N GLN A 42 -43.00 0.23 35.87
CA GLN A 42 -43.95 1.24 36.29
C GLN A 42 -45.34 1.09 35.64
N ALA A 43 -45.39 0.83 34.33
CA ALA A 43 -46.62 0.75 33.56
C ALA A 43 -47.60 -0.33 34.06
N TRP A 44 -47.08 -1.43 34.64
CA TRP A 44 -47.88 -2.60 35.00
C TRP A 44 -48.08 -2.73 36.51
N ASP A 45 -47.07 -2.34 37.29
CA ASP A 45 -47.01 -2.65 38.72
C ASP A 45 -47.41 -1.50 39.65
N PHE A 46 -47.44 -0.25 39.16
CA PHE A 46 -47.77 0.90 40.01
C PHE A 46 -49.28 1.14 40.03
N ALA A 47 -49.86 1.17 41.23
CA ALA A 47 -51.27 1.42 41.46
C ALA A 47 -51.53 2.83 42.04
N ALA A 48 -52.76 3.32 41.84
CA ALA A 48 -53.20 4.57 42.45
C ALA A 48 -53.05 4.51 43.99
N GLY A 49 -52.32 5.48 44.55
CA GLY A 49 -52.01 5.53 45.98
C GLY A 49 -50.60 5.05 46.34
N ASN A 50 -49.85 4.45 45.41
CA ASN A 50 -48.43 4.18 45.64
C ASN A 50 -47.60 5.47 45.62
N ASN A 51 -46.49 5.46 46.36
CA ASN A 51 -45.50 6.53 46.30
C ASN A 51 -44.49 6.18 45.20
N PHE A 52 -44.47 6.99 44.14
CA PHE A 52 -43.63 6.79 42.97
C PHE A 52 -42.15 6.55 43.31
N VAL A 53 -41.56 7.39 44.18
CA VAL A 53 -40.14 7.32 44.52
C VAL A 53 -39.82 6.03 45.27
N LEU A 54 -40.72 5.59 46.15
CA LEU A 54 -40.53 4.35 46.89
C LEU A 54 -40.66 3.12 45.99
N GLU A 55 -41.59 3.12 45.02
CA GLU A 55 -41.71 2.01 44.07
C GLU A 55 -40.52 1.96 43.10
N MET A 56 -39.96 3.10 42.67
CA MET A 56 -38.73 3.12 41.87
C MET A 56 -37.53 2.55 42.67
N GLN A 57 -37.37 2.97 43.93
CA GLN A 57 -36.35 2.42 44.83
C GLN A 57 -36.56 0.92 45.05
N ARG A 58 -37.81 0.49 45.21
CA ARG A 58 -38.16 -0.92 45.34
C ARG A 58 -37.78 -1.70 44.09
N GLY A 59 -38.10 -1.19 42.90
CA GLY A 59 -37.72 -1.83 41.64
C GLY A 59 -36.21 -2.06 41.55
N ALA A 60 -35.42 -1.02 41.78
CA ALA A 60 -33.96 -1.12 41.77
C ALA A 60 -33.41 -2.07 42.86
N SER A 61 -33.99 -2.06 44.06
CA SER A 61 -33.50 -2.85 45.21
C SER A 61 -34.03 -4.27 45.28
N GLU A 62 -35.18 -4.60 44.70
CA GLU A 62 -35.75 -5.96 44.69
C GLU A 62 -35.43 -6.72 43.40
N SER A 63 -34.85 -6.05 42.40
CA SER A 63 -34.42 -6.68 41.14
C SER A 63 -32.97 -7.12 41.16
N LYS A 64 -32.67 -8.17 40.38
CA LYS A 64 -31.30 -8.61 40.13
C LYS A 64 -30.55 -7.57 39.31
N HIS A 65 -31.19 -7.07 38.24
CA HIS A 65 -30.65 -6.12 37.29
C HIS A 65 -31.62 -4.95 37.04
N THR A 66 -31.07 -3.77 36.78
CA THR A 66 -31.81 -2.60 36.27
C THR A 66 -31.52 -2.45 34.79
N LEU A 67 -32.56 -2.57 33.96
CA LEU A 67 -32.51 -2.34 32.52
C LEU A 67 -32.86 -0.88 32.24
N ALA A 68 -31.86 -0.06 31.91
CA ALA A 68 -32.06 1.37 31.67
C ALA A 68 -32.27 1.66 30.18
N LEU A 69 -33.47 2.11 29.80
CA LEU A 69 -33.82 2.42 28.42
C LEU A 69 -33.36 3.84 28.08
N LEU A 70 -32.21 3.93 27.42
CA LEU A 70 -31.55 5.18 27.07
C LEU A 70 -32.19 5.81 25.83
N SER A 71 -32.90 6.91 26.06
CA SER A 71 -33.46 7.81 25.07
C SER A 71 -33.04 9.25 25.34
N GLU A 72 -33.41 10.18 24.46
CA GLU A 72 -33.19 11.61 24.66
C GLU A 72 -33.94 12.08 25.92
N ASN A 73 -35.21 11.65 26.03
CA ASN A 73 -36.07 11.96 27.18
C ASN A 73 -35.50 11.38 28.50
N TYR A 74 -34.86 10.21 28.44
CA TYR A 74 -34.28 9.56 29.62
C TYR A 74 -33.02 10.26 30.12
N ILE A 75 -32.16 10.73 29.21
CA ILE A 75 -30.89 11.37 29.58
C ILE A 75 -31.11 12.80 30.07
N GLU A 76 -32.06 13.53 29.46
CA GLU A 76 -32.36 14.92 29.81
C GLU A 76 -33.23 15.06 31.07
N SER A 77 -33.91 14.00 31.50
CA SER A 77 -34.75 14.03 32.70
C SER A 77 -33.90 13.99 33.97
N SER A 78 -34.08 14.99 34.85
CA SER A 78 -33.45 15.04 36.17
C SER A 78 -33.91 13.93 37.12
N TYR A 79 -35.07 13.31 36.85
CA TYR A 79 -35.71 12.35 37.75
C TYR A 79 -35.29 10.89 37.51
N THR A 80 -34.70 10.56 36.35
CA THR A 80 -34.30 9.19 35.96
C THR A 80 -32.81 8.90 36.20
N GLN A 81 -32.06 9.90 36.68
CA GLN A 81 -30.63 9.76 36.97
C GLN A 81 -30.31 8.97 38.25
N PRO A 82 -31.07 9.10 39.36
CA PRO A 82 -30.77 8.40 40.61
C PRO A 82 -30.74 6.87 40.47
N GLU A 83 -31.59 6.29 39.62
CA GLU A 83 -31.83 4.85 39.59
C GLU A 83 -30.72 4.08 38.88
N TRP A 84 -30.25 4.55 37.72
CA TRP A 84 -29.09 3.94 37.08
C TRP A 84 -27.80 4.30 37.83
N ALA A 85 -27.72 5.49 38.45
CA ALA A 85 -26.58 5.87 39.27
C ALA A 85 -26.46 4.98 40.52
N ALA A 86 -27.57 4.61 41.16
CA ALA A 86 -27.57 3.68 42.29
C ALA A 86 -27.07 2.28 41.88
N ALA A 87 -27.61 1.74 40.77
CA ALA A 87 -27.15 0.46 40.23
C ALA A 87 -25.65 0.50 39.84
N PHE A 88 -25.18 1.62 39.30
CA PHE A 88 -23.77 1.83 38.97
C PHE A 88 -22.87 1.94 40.22
N VAL A 89 -23.33 2.59 41.28
CA VAL A 89 -22.57 2.69 42.54
C VAL A 89 -22.46 1.35 43.24
N GLU A 90 -23.50 0.50 43.17
CA GLU A 90 -23.46 -0.86 43.71
C GLU A 90 -22.50 -1.80 42.94
N ASP A 91 -22.32 -1.56 41.64
CA ASP A 91 -21.46 -2.38 40.76
C ASP A 91 -20.64 -1.50 39.80
N PRO A 92 -19.63 -0.76 40.30
CA PRO A 92 -18.88 0.19 39.47
C PRO A 92 -18.06 -0.47 38.36
N THR A 93 -17.71 -1.75 38.52
CA THR A 93 -16.97 -2.55 37.54
C THR A 93 -17.89 -3.19 36.49
N GLY A 94 -19.19 -3.31 36.79
CA GLY A 94 -20.18 -3.96 35.94
C GLY A 94 -20.08 -5.49 35.93
N GLU A 95 -19.34 -6.10 36.86
CA GLU A 95 -19.13 -7.56 36.91
C GLU A 95 -20.42 -8.31 37.26
N MET A 96 -21.26 -7.73 38.13
CA MET A 96 -22.57 -8.28 38.48
C MET A 96 -23.65 -7.88 37.48
N ARG A 97 -23.32 -6.98 36.55
CA ARG A 97 -24.24 -6.36 35.58
C ARG A 97 -25.48 -5.79 36.26
N LYS A 98 -25.29 -5.09 37.38
CA LYS A 98 -26.42 -4.44 38.08
C LYS A 98 -27.14 -3.43 37.21
N LEU A 99 -26.41 -2.73 36.35
CA LEU A 99 -26.94 -1.85 35.34
C LEU A 99 -26.72 -2.46 33.94
N ILE A 100 -27.81 -2.63 33.19
CA ILE A 100 -27.79 -3.06 31.79
C ILE A 100 -28.41 -1.92 30.97
N PRO A 101 -27.61 -1.10 30.29
CA PRO A 101 -28.17 -0.04 29.45
C PRO A 101 -28.65 -0.61 28.11
N VAL A 102 -29.80 -0.11 27.64
CA VAL A 102 -30.40 -0.44 26.34
C VAL A 102 -30.68 0.86 25.61
N ARG A 103 -30.02 1.09 24.49
CA ARG A 103 -30.19 2.29 23.68
C ARG A 103 -31.39 2.12 22.76
N ILE A 104 -32.41 2.97 22.94
CA ILE A 104 -33.67 2.93 22.19
C ILE A 104 -33.88 4.16 21.30
N SER A 105 -33.02 5.18 21.42
CA SER A 105 -33.00 6.35 20.53
C SER A 105 -31.56 6.73 20.18
N ASP A 106 -31.37 7.33 19.00
CA ASP A 106 -30.06 7.74 18.49
C ASP A 106 -29.51 8.96 19.23
N VAL A 107 -29.10 8.76 20.48
CA VAL A 107 -28.57 9.81 21.35
C VAL A 107 -27.11 9.59 21.65
N PRO A 108 -26.28 10.66 21.69
CA PRO A 108 -24.90 10.54 22.11
C PRO A 108 -24.84 10.29 23.62
N LEU A 109 -24.33 9.12 24.02
CA LEU A 109 -24.05 8.82 25.42
C LEU A 109 -22.91 9.70 25.92
N LYS A 110 -23.08 10.30 27.10
CA LYS A 110 -22.09 11.18 27.75
C LYS A 110 -21.82 10.72 29.18
N GLY A 111 -20.75 11.22 29.78
CA GLY A 111 -20.38 10.91 31.16
C GLY A 111 -19.85 9.48 31.31
N LEU A 112 -20.44 8.71 32.24
CA LEU A 112 -20.00 7.35 32.60
C LEU A 112 -20.67 6.24 31.76
N LEU A 113 -21.77 6.54 31.07
CA LEU A 113 -22.49 5.57 30.25
C LEU A 113 -21.67 5.02 29.07
N PRO A 114 -20.82 5.78 28.36
CA PRO A 114 -20.00 5.26 27.26
C PRO A 114 -19.04 4.12 27.63
N SER A 115 -18.64 4.03 28.91
CA SER A 115 -17.77 2.95 29.40
C SER A 115 -18.51 1.65 29.73
N ILE A 116 -19.85 1.66 29.75
CA ILE A 116 -20.67 0.48 30.04
C ILE A 116 -21.14 -0.13 28.73
N VAL A 117 -20.92 -1.43 28.54
CA VAL A 117 -21.42 -2.14 27.36
C VAL A 117 -22.96 -2.13 27.38
N TYR A 118 -23.57 -1.57 26.34
CA TYR A 118 -25.02 -1.46 26.20
C TYR A 118 -25.55 -2.34 25.07
N THR A 119 -26.84 -2.62 25.10
CA THR A 119 -27.59 -3.23 23.99
C THR A 119 -28.11 -2.11 23.11
N ASP A 120 -27.90 -2.16 21.79
CA ASP A 120 -28.34 -1.10 20.86
C ASP A 120 -29.49 -1.59 19.99
N LEU A 121 -30.66 -0.97 20.13
CA LEU A 121 -31.84 -1.24 19.31
C LEU A 121 -32.05 -0.18 18.20
N VAL A 122 -31.20 0.87 18.16
CA VAL A 122 -31.34 1.96 17.21
C VAL A 122 -31.14 1.46 15.77
N GLY A 123 -32.09 1.80 14.90
CA GLY A 123 -32.05 1.46 13.47
C GLY A 123 -32.42 0.01 13.13
N ILE A 124 -32.81 -0.81 14.11
CA ILE A 124 -33.39 -2.13 13.87
C ILE A 124 -34.88 -1.95 13.53
N ASN A 125 -35.25 -2.25 12.29
CA ASN A 125 -36.64 -2.15 11.80
C ASN A 125 -37.33 -3.52 11.67
N ASP A 126 -36.68 -4.58 12.12
CA ASP A 126 -37.16 -5.97 12.06
C ASP A 126 -37.40 -6.46 13.49
N GLU A 127 -38.63 -6.87 13.78
CA GLU A 127 -39.07 -7.22 15.14
C GLU A 127 -38.34 -8.45 15.67
N ASP A 128 -38.22 -9.52 14.86
CA ASP A 128 -37.51 -10.75 15.24
C ASP A 128 -36.05 -10.46 15.62
N LYS A 129 -35.38 -9.60 14.85
CA LYS A 129 -34.02 -9.16 15.15
C LYS A 129 -33.95 -8.31 16.42
N ALA A 130 -34.95 -7.47 16.68
CA ALA A 130 -35.02 -6.69 17.91
C ALA A 130 -35.20 -7.60 19.14
N ILE A 131 -36.08 -8.61 19.05
CA ILE A 131 -36.28 -9.66 20.07
C ILE A 131 -34.97 -10.41 20.33
N GLU A 132 -34.29 -10.87 19.29
CA GLU A 132 -32.99 -11.56 19.43
C GLU A 132 -31.96 -10.66 20.13
N THR A 133 -31.90 -9.39 19.73
CA THR A 133 -30.93 -8.41 20.25
C THR A 133 -31.17 -8.13 21.74
N ILE A 134 -32.42 -7.96 22.17
CA ILE A 134 -32.74 -7.69 23.58
C ILE A 134 -32.50 -8.91 24.47
N LEU A 135 -32.91 -10.11 24.03
CA LEU A 135 -32.69 -11.35 24.78
C LEU A 135 -31.20 -11.69 24.91
N ALA A 136 -30.43 -11.52 23.83
CA ALA A 136 -28.97 -11.64 23.86
C ALA A 136 -28.34 -10.54 24.74
N GLY A 137 -28.96 -9.36 24.79
CA GLY A 137 -28.56 -8.24 25.65
C GLY A 137 -28.61 -8.60 27.13
N VAL A 138 -29.70 -9.22 27.60
CA VAL A 138 -29.94 -9.51 29.01
C VAL A 138 -29.35 -10.85 29.50
N GLN A 139 -28.92 -11.72 28.58
CA GLN A 139 -28.34 -13.02 28.93
C GLN A 139 -27.06 -12.85 29.78
N MET A 140 -27.03 -13.45 30.98
CA MET A 140 -25.91 -13.36 31.94
C MET A 140 -24.72 -14.27 31.61
N GLY A 141 -24.89 -15.21 30.67
CA GLY A 141 -23.86 -16.15 30.23
C GLY A 141 -22.98 -15.63 29.09
N ARG A 142 -22.00 -16.45 28.68
CA ARG A 142 -21.20 -16.15 27.49
C ARG A 142 -22.09 -16.16 26.25
N LYS A 143 -22.03 -15.09 25.45
CA LYS A 143 -22.61 -14.99 24.09
C LYS A 143 -21.90 -15.88 23.05
N LYS A 144 -21.29 -16.99 23.48
CA LYS A 144 -20.56 -17.89 22.58
C LYS A 144 -21.58 -18.64 21.74
N PRO A 145 -21.50 -18.59 20.39
CA PRO A 145 -22.39 -19.36 19.53
C PRO A 145 -22.32 -20.87 19.82
N LEU A 146 -23.46 -21.56 19.74
CA LEU A 146 -23.56 -23.01 19.99
C LEU A 146 -22.77 -23.83 18.96
N SER A 147 -22.62 -23.31 17.75
CA SER A 147 -21.78 -23.85 16.69
C SER A 147 -20.63 -22.92 16.37
N ARG A 148 -19.56 -23.46 15.79
CA ARG A 148 -18.45 -22.65 15.26
C ARG A 148 -19.00 -21.63 14.25
N PRO A 149 -18.73 -20.31 14.41
CA PRO A 149 -19.04 -19.34 13.36
C PRO A 149 -18.42 -19.75 12.03
N ALA A 150 -19.08 -19.42 10.93
CA ALA A 150 -18.47 -19.57 9.61
C ALA A 150 -17.10 -18.88 9.62
N PHE A 151 -16.11 -19.50 8.96
CA PHE A 151 -14.81 -18.86 8.80
C PHE A 151 -15.03 -17.53 8.08
N PRO A 152 -14.76 -16.37 8.72
CA PRO A 152 -15.17 -15.07 8.16
C PRO A 152 -14.39 -14.70 6.89
N GLY A 153 -13.42 -15.53 6.49
CA GLY A 153 -12.22 -15.06 5.83
C GLY A 153 -11.44 -14.18 6.80
N PHE A 154 -10.13 -14.35 6.88
CA PHE A 154 -9.35 -13.16 7.17
C PHE A 154 -9.40 -12.33 5.89
N PRO A 155 -9.39 -10.99 5.95
CA PRO A 155 -8.94 -10.26 4.78
C PRO A 155 -7.66 -10.98 4.34
N SER A 156 -7.59 -11.41 3.08
CA SER A 156 -6.31 -11.71 2.44
C SER A 156 -5.37 -10.63 2.95
N ARG A 157 -4.13 -10.99 3.36
CA ARG A 157 -3.11 -9.96 3.60
C ARG A 157 -3.35 -8.94 2.51
N ASN A 158 -3.78 -7.74 2.88
CA ASN A 158 -3.92 -6.71 1.89
C ASN A 158 -2.51 -6.69 1.33
N ASP A 159 -2.39 -7.11 0.09
CA ASP A 159 -1.20 -6.92 -0.69
C ASP A 159 -1.12 -5.39 -0.76
N MET A 160 -0.62 -4.75 0.29
CA MET A 160 0.02 -3.44 0.20
C MET A 160 1.31 -3.58 -0.65
N ASN A 161 1.60 -4.80 -1.13
CA ASN A 161 2.45 -5.10 -2.27
C ASN A 161 1.71 -5.21 -3.63
N ASN A 162 0.38 -5.03 -3.73
CA ASN A 162 -0.38 -4.96 -5.00
C ASN A 162 -0.70 -3.52 -5.44
N ASN A 163 -0.10 -2.51 -4.81
CA ASN A 163 0.29 -1.31 -5.55
C ASN A 163 1.65 -1.51 -6.26
N MET A 164 2.07 -2.76 -6.51
CA MET A 164 2.80 -3.03 -7.75
C MET A 164 1.82 -2.80 -8.89
N PRO A 165 1.97 -1.76 -9.72
CA PRO A 165 1.41 -1.78 -11.07
C PRO A 165 1.65 -3.16 -11.68
N GLN A 166 0.59 -3.95 -11.88
CA GLN A 166 0.64 -5.02 -12.86
C GLN A 166 0.88 -4.33 -14.21
N GLY A 167 2.02 -4.61 -14.82
CA GLY A 167 2.37 -4.05 -16.11
C GLY A 167 3.52 -3.04 -16.05
N GLU A 168 3.79 -2.47 -17.21
CA GLU A 168 4.95 -1.67 -17.55
C GLU A 168 4.93 -0.29 -16.86
N TRP A 169 5.04 -0.23 -15.53
CA TRP A 169 4.96 1.01 -14.70
C TRP A 169 5.93 2.11 -15.11
N TYR A 170 6.97 1.69 -15.81
CA TYR A 170 8.02 2.52 -16.34
C TYR A 170 7.64 3.21 -17.66
N ASN A 171 6.63 2.73 -18.40
CA ASN A 171 6.35 3.17 -19.76
C ASN A 171 5.97 4.63 -19.89
N ASP A 172 5.07 5.12 -19.06
CA ASP A 172 4.61 6.51 -19.14
C ASP A 172 5.77 7.48 -18.87
N TRP A 173 6.59 7.14 -17.88
CA TRP A 173 7.78 7.90 -17.55
C TRP A 173 8.80 7.88 -18.70
N ILE A 174 9.14 6.69 -19.23
CA ILE A 174 10.08 6.55 -20.36
C ILE A 174 9.57 7.32 -21.57
N THR A 175 8.30 7.16 -21.93
CA THR A 175 7.71 7.81 -23.12
C THR A 175 7.79 9.33 -22.99
N THR A 176 7.43 9.87 -21.82
CA THR A 176 7.55 11.30 -21.54
C THR A 176 9.01 11.74 -21.65
N ARG A 177 9.93 10.97 -21.06
CA ARG A 177 11.34 11.33 -20.99
C ARG A 177 12.05 11.28 -22.34
N LEU A 178 11.78 10.26 -23.16
CA LEU A 178 12.32 10.16 -24.52
C LEU A 178 11.86 11.35 -25.38
N ASN A 179 10.59 11.77 -25.27
CA ASN A 179 10.10 12.96 -25.96
C ASN A 179 10.85 14.24 -25.54
N GLU A 180 11.21 14.38 -24.25
CA GLU A 180 12.01 15.52 -23.77
C GLU A 180 13.43 15.52 -24.32
N ILE A 181 14.05 14.34 -24.42
CA ILE A 181 15.40 14.16 -24.96
C ILE A 181 15.41 14.48 -26.46
N GLU A 182 14.46 13.93 -27.24
CA GLU A 182 14.35 14.18 -28.68
C GLU A 182 14.07 15.64 -29.02
N ARG A 183 13.30 16.34 -28.19
CA ARG A 183 13.03 17.78 -28.37
C ARG A 183 14.17 18.70 -27.90
N GLY A 184 15.24 18.14 -27.33
CA GLY A 184 16.34 18.92 -26.76
C GLY A 184 15.97 19.74 -25.52
N SER A 185 14.82 19.46 -24.90
CA SER A 185 14.35 20.14 -23.69
C SER A 185 14.81 19.46 -22.40
N ALA A 186 15.34 18.23 -22.50
CA ALA A 186 15.89 17.49 -21.39
C ALA A 186 17.13 18.17 -20.78
N LEU A 187 17.24 18.08 -19.45
CA LEU A 187 18.45 18.37 -18.70
C LEU A 187 18.93 17.07 -18.02
N PRO A 188 20.23 16.77 -18.02
CA PRO A 188 21.32 17.52 -18.66
C PRO A 188 21.24 17.50 -20.19
N LYS A 189 21.85 18.50 -20.84
CA LYS A 189 22.04 18.46 -22.29
C LYS A 189 23.13 17.44 -22.62
N VAL A 190 23.00 16.82 -23.79
CA VAL A 190 23.97 15.90 -24.36
C VAL A 190 24.16 16.27 -25.83
N SER A 191 25.27 15.86 -26.41
CA SER A 191 25.55 16.09 -27.81
C SER A 191 24.48 15.60 -28.78
N GLU A 192 24.48 16.19 -29.98
CA GLU A 192 23.57 15.79 -31.04
C GLU A 192 23.97 14.43 -31.64
N GLY A 193 23.02 13.83 -32.37
CA GLY A 193 23.20 12.54 -33.03
C GLY A 193 22.56 11.36 -32.30
N SER A 194 22.94 10.15 -32.73
CA SER A 194 22.35 8.88 -32.28
C SER A 194 22.70 8.59 -30.83
N LYS A 195 21.73 8.13 -30.03
CA LYS A 195 21.88 8.01 -28.57
C LYS A 195 21.62 6.60 -28.09
N LEU A 196 22.46 6.13 -27.16
CA LEU A 196 22.16 5.03 -26.26
C LEU A 196 21.57 5.64 -24.98
N ILE A 197 20.37 5.20 -24.61
CA ILE A 197 19.64 5.67 -23.43
C ILE A 197 19.32 4.46 -22.55
N VAL A 198 19.75 4.51 -21.29
CA VAL A 198 19.50 3.46 -20.29
C VAL A 198 18.79 4.06 -19.09
N HIS A 199 17.64 3.48 -18.72
CA HIS A 199 16.86 3.89 -17.55
C HIS A 199 16.78 2.75 -16.54
N LEU A 200 17.07 3.05 -15.28
CA LEU A 200 16.74 2.20 -14.14
C LEU A 200 15.62 2.88 -13.36
N ILE A 201 14.45 2.25 -13.33
CA ILE A 201 13.21 2.85 -12.84
C ILE A 201 12.68 1.99 -11.68
N PRO A 202 13.05 2.32 -10.44
CA PRO A 202 12.48 1.72 -9.26
C PRO A 202 10.97 1.91 -9.25
N ILE A 203 10.23 0.89 -8.82
CA ILE A 203 8.78 1.00 -8.79
C ILE A 203 8.31 2.13 -7.88
N GLU A 204 9.00 2.33 -6.75
CA GLU A 204 8.67 3.40 -5.80
C GLU A 204 8.88 4.80 -6.37
N ALA A 205 9.69 4.95 -7.43
CA ALA A 205 9.93 6.23 -8.09
C ALA A 205 8.71 6.75 -8.87
N VAL A 206 7.75 5.87 -9.19
CA VAL A 206 6.51 6.21 -9.89
C VAL A 206 5.25 5.93 -9.06
N THR A 207 5.32 5.04 -8.06
CA THR A 207 4.17 4.71 -7.20
C THR A 207 4.11 5.50 -5.91
N THR A 208 5.20 6.17 -5.51
CA THR A 208 5.26 6.98 -4.29
C THR A 208 5.61 8.43 -4.59
N SER A 209 5.29 9.33 -3.67
CA SER A 209 5.73 10.73 -3.72
C SER A 209 7.07 10.96 -3.02
N ASN A 210 7.88 9.90 -2.84
CA ASN A 210 9.16 10.01 -2.15
C ASN A 210 10.15 10.86 -2.97
N THR A 211 10.88 11.72 -2.27
CA THR A 211 11.97 12.50 -2.85
C THR A 211 13.21 12.43 -1.99
N TYR A 212 14.35 12.12 -2.61
CA TYR A 212 15.66 12.08 -1.98
C TYR A 212 16.32 13.45 -1.97
N ARG A 213 17.14 13.73 -0.94
CA ARG A 213 17.94 14.97 -0.89
C ARG A 213 19.08 14.85 -1.89
N ILE A 214 19.39 15.95 -2.57
CA ILE A 214 20.45 15.98 -3.60
C ILE A 214 21.79 15.49 -3.03
N ASN A 215 22.12 15.83 -1.79
CA ASN A 215 23.36 15.36 -1.13
C ASN A 215 23.47 13.84 -1.05
N ASP A 216 22.36 13.13 -0.90
CA ASP A 216 22.34 11.66 -0.84
C ASP A 216 22.53 11.04 -2.24
N LEU A 217 22.17 11.80 -3.29
CA LEU A 217 22.33 11.41 -4.70
C LEU A 217 23.73 11.69 -5.25
N GLN A 218 24.56 12.48 -4.55
CA GLN A 218 25.92 12.84 -4.98
C GLN A 218 26.88 11.65 -4.87
N GLN A 219 26.79 10.73 -5.82
CA GLN A 219 27.54 9.49 -5.85
C GLN A 219 28.41 9.39 -7.09
N ARG A 220 29.34 10.34 -7.25
CA ARG A 220 30.17 10.47 -8.47
C ARG A 220 30.85 9.15 -8.89
N ASP A 221 31.30 8.32 -7.94
CA ASP A 221 32.00 7.06 -8.24
C ASP A 221 31.08 5.92 -8.71
N ASN A 222 29.77 6.05 -8.44
CA ASN A 222 28.72 5.10 -8.82
C ASN A 222 27.86 5.61 -10.00
N LEU A 223 28.03 6.87 -10.41
CA LEU A 223 27.33 7.47 -11.55
C LEU A 223 28.36 7.73 -12.64
N VAL A 224 28.77 6.68 -13.33
CA VAL A 224 29.81 6.73 -14.36
C VAL A 224 29.15 6.78 -15.75
N PRO A 225 29.38 7.83 -16.56
CA PRO A 225 28.90 7.86 -17.94
C PRO A 225 29.57 6.78 -18.79
N PHE A 226 28.86 6.27 -19.80
CA PHE A 226 29.40 5.30 -20.75
C PHE A 226 30.68 5.79 -21.42
N LEU A 227 31.64 4.88 -21.64
CA LEU A 227 32.89 5.10 -22.38
C LEU A 227 33.79 6.23 -21.82
N ALA A 228 33.51 6.74 -20.61
CA ALA A 228 34.18 7.90 -20.06
C ALA A 228 35.49 7.53 -19.33
N GLY A 229 36.61 8.12 -19.75
CA GLY A 229 37.88 8.08 -19.00
C GLY A 229 37.92 9.01 -17.78
N GLY A 230 36.98 9.96 -17.70
CA GLY A 230 36.82 10.91 -16.59
C GLY A 230 35.53 11.71 -16.72
N TRP A 231 34.98 12.16 -15.60
CA TRP A 231 33.68 12.83 -15.56
C TRP A 231 33.58 13.87 -14.45
N ASN A 232 32.72 14.87 -14.62
CA ASN A 232 32.44 15.89 -13.63
C ASN A 232 31.06 15.66 -12.99
N GLY A 233 30.83 16.22 -11.81
CA GLY A 233 29.53 16.21 -11.13
C GLY A 233 28.86 17.58 -11.20
N SER A 234 27.54 17.60 -11.29
CA SER A 234 26.74 18.83 -11.33
C SER A 234 25.32 18.58 -10.82
N ILE A 235 24.58 19.66 -10.59
CA ILE A 235 23.22 19.62 -10.02
C ILE A 235 22.28 20.39 -10.96
N ASN A 236 21.05 19.88 -11.11
CA ASN A 236 19.97 20.59 -11.77
C ASN A 236 18.68 20.50 -10.94
N LYS A 237 17.58 21.07 -11.45
CA LYS A 237 16.27 21.04 -10.76
C LYS A 237 15.72 19.63 -10.51
N HIS A 238 16.21 18.62 -11.23
CA HIS A 238 15.77 17.23 -11.18
C HIS A 238 16.59 16.36 -10.22
N GLY A 239 17.84 16.71 -9.93
CA GLY A 239 18.70 15.95 -9.03
C GLY A 239 20.19 16.22 -9.23
N PHE A 240 21.01 15.20 -8.98
CA PHE A 240 22.44 15.21 -9.23
C PHE A 240 22.75 14.46 -10.52
N TYR A 241 23.75 14.89 -11.26
CA TYR A 241 24.22 14.16 -12.44
C TYR A 241 25.72 14.24 -12.59
N THR A 242 26.26 13.26 -13.28
CA THR A 242 27.63 13.27 -13.80
C THR A 242 27.62 13.38 -15.30
N HIS A 243 28.68 13.92 -15.89
CA HIS A 243 28.79 14.06 -17.33
C HIS A 243 30.25 14.01 -17.79
N THR A 244 30.47 13.62 -19.04
CA THR A 244 31.78 13.69 -19.68
C THR A 244 32.24 15.14 -19.84
N GLY A 245 33.54 15.37 -20.06
CA GLY A 245 34.03 16.71 -20.35
C GLY A 245 33.46 17.24 -21.68
N SER A 246 33.14 18.53 -21.74
CA SER A 246 32.60 19.18 -22.95
C SER A 246 33.55 19.16 -24.15
N TYR A 247 34.84 18.88 -23.94
CA TYR A 247 35.81 18.65 -25.02
C TYR A 247 35.53 17.39 -25.86
N PHE A 248 34.72 16.46 -25.34
CA PHE A 248 34.38 15.21 -26.02
C PHE A 248 33.06 15.25 -26.78
N GLY A 249 32.29 16.34 -26.66
CA GLY A 249 31.03 16.55 -27.39
C GLY A 249 31.06 17.75 -28.35
N ASP A 250 29.91 18.05 -28.93
CA ASP A 250 29.65 19.18 -29.82
C ASP A 250 29.07 20.40 -29.09
N ASP A 251 29.31 21.61 -29.61
CA ASP A 251 28.73 22.88 -29.13
C ASP A 251 28.78 23.10 -27.61
N GLY A 252 29.82 22.56 -26.95
CA GLY A 252 30.03 22.64 -25.51
C GLY A 252 29.19 21.67 -24.66
N ASN A 253 28.40 20.79 -25.28
CA ASN A 253 27.67 19.72 -24.62
C ASN A 253 28.58 18.51 -24.35
N PRO A 254 28.33 17.71 -23.30
CA PRO A 254 29.02 16.46 -23.07
C PRO A 254 28.52 15.36 -24.03
N SER A 255 29.41 14.41 -24.38
CA SER A 255 29.05 13.20 -25.14
C SER A 255 28.18 12.22 -24.35
N GLY A 256 28.18 12.30 -23.02
CA GLY A 256 27.34 11.45 -22.19
C GLY A 256 27.15 11.97 -20.78
N TYR A 257 26.08 11.50 -20.13
CA TYR A 257 25.76 11.81 -18.75
C TYR A 257 25.10 10.63 -18.02
N VAL A 258 25.09 10.73 -16.69
CA VAL A 258 24.24 9.92 -15.80
C VAL A 258 23.51 10.83 -14.82
N GLN A 259 22.19 10.92 -14.93
CA GLN A 259 21.32 11.67 -14.04
C GLN A 259 20.71 10.75 -12.99
N PHE A 260 20.86 11.12 -11.72
CA PHE A 260 20.13 10.52 -10.60
C PHE A 260 19.03 11.49 -10.17
N PHE A 261 17.79 11.15 -10.52
CA PHE A 261 16.61 11.97 -10.23
C PHE A 261 16.25 11.92 -8.74
N LYS A 262 15.63 13.00 -8.25
CA LYS A 262 15.12 13.10 -6.88
C LYS A 262 14.10 12.03 -6.51
N ASN A 263 13.42 11.41 -7.47
CA ASN A 263 12.50 10.30 -7.21
C ASN A 263 13.19 8.92 -7.21
N GLY A 264 14.50 8.84 -7.45
CA GLY A 264 15.27 7.59 -7.41
C GLY A 264 15.51 6.95 -8.78
N ILE A 265 15.07 7.53 -9.88
CA ILE A 265 15.37 7.03 -11.23
C ILE A 265 16.82 7.36 -11.58
N ILE A 266 17.52 6.41 -12.22
CA ILE A 266 18.80 6.66 -12.87
C ILE A 266 18.57 6.64 -14.39
N GLU A 267 19.04 7.69 -15.06
CA GLU A 267 19.09 7.78 -16.51
C GLU A 267 20.54 7.96 -16.94
N SER A 268 21.01 7.15 -17.88
CA SER A 268 22.28 7.36 -18.55
C SER A 268 22.05 7.53 -20.05
N VAL A 269 22.68 8.56 -20.62
CA VAL A 269 22.62 8.85 -22.05
C VAL A 269 24.03 9.01 -22.59
N ASP A 270 24.28 8.45 -23.75
CA ASP A 270 25.56 8.48 -24.44
C ASP A 270 25.38 8.62 -25.96
N THR A 271 26.28 9.37 -26.60
CA THR A 271 26.33 9.54 -28.06
C THR A 271 27.60 8.93 -28.68
N GLU A 272 28.57 8.50 -27.88
CA GLU A 272 29.86 8.02 -28.37
C GLU A 272 29.79 6.55 -28.85
N MET A 273 29.05 5.71 -28.14
CA MET A 273 28.80 4.29 -28.46
C MET A 273 28.22 4.12 -29.87
N LEU A 274 27.40 5.07 -30.31
CA LEU A 274 26.73 5.07 -31.61
C LEU A 274 27.32 6.11 -32.58
N SER A 275 28.52 6.62 -32.31
CA SER A 275 29.08 7.72 -33.11
C SER A 275 29.35 7.29 -34.56
N LYS A 276 29.08 8.21 -35.49
CA LYS A 276 29.22 8.00 -36.95
C LYS A 276 30.63 8.26 -37.46
N ARG A 277 31.66 8.29 -36.59
CA ARG A 277 33.04 8.70 -36.98
C ARG A 277 33.61 7.89 -38.14
N TYR A 278 33.13 6.65 -38.35
CA TYR A 278 33.57 5.79 -39.44
C TYR A 278 32.40 5.15 -40.19
N GLU A 279 31.46 4.51 -39.50
CA GLU A 279 30.25 3.89 -40.07
C GLU A 279 29.08 3.94 -39.08
N LYS A 280 27.83 3.79 -39.55
CA LYS A 280 26.64 3.61 -38.71
C LYS A 280 26.60 2.16 -38.18
N TYR A 281 27.29 1.88 -37.09
CA TYR A 281 27.29 0.53 -36.51
C TYR A 281 27.21 0.54 -34.98
N ILE A 282 26.76 -0.58 -34.41
CA ILE A 282 26.71 -0.84 -32.97
C ILE A 282 27.80 -1.88 -32.63
N PRO A 283 28.77 -1.59 -31.73
CA PRO A 283 29.81 -2.54 -31.36
C PRO A 283 29.26 -3.62 -30.41
N GLY A 284 28.75 -4.74 -30.94
CA GLY A 284 27.93 -5.71 -30.20
C GLY A 284 28.51 -6.23 -28.87
N ILE A 285 29.81 -6.55 -28.82
CA ILE A 285 30.47 -6.98 -27.56
C ILE A 285 30.56 -5.82 -26.58
N SER A 286 31.12 -4.69 -27.00
CA SER A 286 31.31 -3.53 -26.12
C SER A 286 29.99 -2.94 -25.65
N PHE A 287 28.97 -2.96 -26.50
CA PHE A 287 27.62 -2.51 -26.20
C PHE A 287 27.03 -3.29 -25.02
N GLU A 288 27.01 -4.62 -25.11
CA GLU A 288 26.46 -5.46 -24.03
C GLU A 288 27.34 -5.40 -22.78
N GLN A 289 28.67 -5.46 -22.94
CA GLN A 289 29.64 -5.45 -21.85
C GLN A 289 29.55 -4.19 -20.99
N GLU A 290 29.52 -3.01 -21.62
CA GLU A 290 29.47 -1.73 -20.90
C GLU A 290 28.14 -1.59 -20.14
N ILE A 291 27.02 -1.97 -20.76
CA ILE A 291 25.70 -1.93 -20.11
C ILE A 291 25.68 -2.84 -18.88
N LEU A 292 26.12 -4.10 -19.03
CA LEU A 292 26.18 -5.05 -17.92
C LEU A 292 27.09 -4.56 -16.81
N HIS A 293 28.30 -4.10 -17.16
CA HIS A 293 29.29 -3.62 -16.21
C HIS A 293 28.79 -2.42 -15.39
N LEU A 294 28.28 -1.39 -16.06
CA LEU A 294 27.85 -0.15 -15.38
C LEU A 294 26.60 -0.37 -14.55
N ILE A 295 25.60 -1.09 -15.05
CA ILE A 295 24.41 -1.38 -14.26
C ILE A 295 24.77 -2.19 -13.01
N ASP A 296 25.54 -3.27 -13.17
CA ASP A 296 25.80 -4.21 -12.07
C ASP A 296 26.75 -3.64 -11.02
N SER A 297 27.85 -3.02 -11.45
CA SER A 297 28.90 -2.54 -10.55
C SER A 297 28.71 -1.10 -10.07
N LYS A 298 27.98 -0.26 -10.80
CA LYS A 298 27.85 1.17 -10.51
C LYS A 298 26.41 1.56 -10.15
N TYR A 299 25.46 1.39 -11.06
CA TYR A 299 24.12 1.94 -10.86
C TYR A 299 23.32 1.19 -9.79
N LYS A 300 23.43 -0.15 -9.71
CA LYS A 300 22.87 -0.92 -8.58
C LYS A 300 23.45 -0.45 -7.24
N ALA A 301 24.75 -0.18 -7.17
CA ALA A 301 25.37 0.33 -5.95
C ALA A 301 24.83 1.72 -5.57
N ALA A 302 24.56 2.58 -6.56
CA ALA A 302 23.94 3.88 -6.34
C ALA A 302 22.54 3.78 -5.73
N LEU A 303 21.69 2.91 -6.29
CA LEU A 303 20.34 2.63 -5.77
C LEU A 303 20.39 2.03 -4.36
N LYS A 304 21.24 1.02 -4.13
CA LYS A 304 21.42 0.39 -2.81
C LYS A 304 21.82 1.41 -1.73
N LYS A 305 22.73 2.34 -2.04
CA LYS A 305 23.25 3.30 -1.07
C LYS A 305 22.19 4.26 -0.52
N ILE A 306 21.18 4.62 -1.31
CA ILE A 306 20.06 5.47 -0.87
C ILE A 306 18.85 4.66 -0.35
N GLY A 307 18.99 3.34 -0.25
CA GLY A 307 17.96 2.47 0.31
C GLY A 307 16.76 2.24 -0.62
N ILE A 308 16.96 2.30 -1.94
CA ILE A 308 15.91 2.01 -2.91
C ILE A 308 15.40 0.58 -2.72
N LYS A 309 14.09 0.39 -2.81
CA LYS A 309 13.45 -0.92 -2.74
C LYS A 309 13.28 -1.53 -4.13
N LEU A 310 13.46 -2.85 -4.18
CA LEU A 310 13.12 -3.66 -5.36
C LEU A 310 11.59 -3.75 -5.53
N PRO A 311 11.10 -3.98 -6.76
CA PRO A 311 11.86 -4.12 -8.00
C PRO A 311 12.20 -2.78 -8.66
N PHE A 312 13.16 -2.83 -9.58
CA PHE A 312 13.36 -1.76 -10.57
C PHE A 312 13.36 -2.34 -11.98
N ALA A 313 12.84 -1.57 -12.94
CA ALA A 313 12.89 -1.92 -14.34
C ALA A 313 14.15 -1.34 -14.99
N ILE A 314 14.69 -2.06 -15.96
CA ILE A 314 15.76 -1.61 -16.86
C ILE A 314 15.15 -1.46 -18.24
N SER A 315 15.27 -0.26 -18.80
CA SER A 315 14.91 0.03 -20.20
C SER A 315 16.14 0.49 -20.94
N ILE A 316 16.33 -0.01 -22.16
CA ILE A 316 17.40 0.37 -23.07
C ILE A 316 16.74 0.83 -24.37
N THR A 317 17.04 2.05 -24.80
CA THR A 317 16.51 2.64 -26.03
C THR A 317 17.64 3.22 -26.86
N LEU A 318 17.60 2.97 -28.17
CA LEU A 318 18.49 3.58 -29.14
C LEU A 318 17.71 4.56 -30.02
N THR A 319 18.19 5.78 -30.21
CA THR A 319 17.54 6.79 -31.07
C THR A 319 18.40 7.15 -32.27
N ASP A 320 17.75 7.53 -33.36
CA ASP A 320 18.36 7.83 -34.66
C ASP A 320 19.27 6.69 -35.17
N VAL A 321 18.80 5.45 -35.03
CA VAL A 321 19.52 4.22 -35.41
C VAL A 321 19.06 3.57 -36.70
N GLU A 322 18.21 4.24 -37.48
CA GLU A 322 17.89 3.81 -38.84
C GLU A 322 19.17 3.69 -39.68
N ASP A 323 19.27 2.60 -40.43
CA ASP A 323 20.44 2.13 -41.18
C ASP A 323 21.63 1.62 -40.36
N TYR A 324 21.55 1.59 -39.03
CA TYR A 324 22.61 0.98 -38.23
C TYR A 324 22.56 -0.53 -38.39
N TYR A 325 23.73 -1.17 -38.37
CA TYR A 325 23.85 -2.61 -38.21
C TYR A 325 24.65 -2.91 -36.94
N ILE A 326 24.49 -4.09 -36.36
CA ILE A 326 25.34 -4.54 -35.26
C ILE A 326 26.58 -5.26 -35.78
N SER A 327 27.73 -4.91 -35.24
CA SER A 327 29.03 -5.45 -35.64
C SER A 327 29.79 -5.94 -34.43
N MET A 328 30.29 -7.17 -34.51
CA MET A 328 31.61 -7.59 -33.99
C MET A 328 32.03 -8.99 -34.52
N ASN A 329 31.34 -9.42 -35.58
CA ASN A 329 31.40 -10.60 -36.47
C ASN A 329 30.89 -11.97 -35.96
N PRO A 330 29.56 -12.22 -36.01
CA PRO A 330 28.98 -13.59 -36.00
C PRO A 330 28.93 -14.26 -37.40
N LYS A 331 29.71 -13.76 -38.37
CA LYS A 331 29.75 -14.06 -39.82
C LYS A 331 28.48 -13.73 -40.61
N TYR A 332 28.37 -12.44 -40.94
CA TYR A 332 27.62 -11.85 -42.08
C TYR A 332 26.12 -11.69 -41.94
N SER A 333 25.66 -10.93 -40.95
CA SER A 333 24.54 -10.05 -41.22
C SER A 333 25.00 -8.60 -41.15
N LYS A 334 24.76 -7.86 -42.24
CA LYS A 334 24.77 -6.39 -42.30
C LYS A 334 23.34 -5.88 -42.51
N GLU A 335 22.35 -6.70 -42.17
CA GLU A 335 20.97 -6.23 -42.15
C GLU A 335 20.89 -5.04 -41.21
N LYS A 336 20.17 -4.04 -41.67
CA LYS A 336 20.11 -2.74 -41.04
C LYS A 336 18.82 -2.65 -40.24
N ILE A 337 18.92 -2.00 -39.09
CA ILE A 337 17.77 -1.60 -38.29
C ILE A 337 16.91 -0.67 -39.15
N GLY A 338 15.64 -1.03 -39.31
CA GLY A 338 14.64 -0.22 -40.02
C GLY A 338 14.01 0.86 -39.13
N ASP A 339 14.05 0.69 -37.81
CA ASP A 339 13.46 1.64 -36.88
C ASP A 339 14.41 2.82 -36.60
N ARG A 340 13.87 4.04 -36.64
CA ARG A 340 14.59 5.22 -36.17
C ARG A 340 14.82 5.18 -34.65
N VAL A 341 13.84 4.70 -33.89
CA VAL A 341 13.89 4.55 -32.44
C VAL A 341 13.67 3.08 -32.10
N LEU A 342 14.69 2.43 -31.56
CA LEU A 342 14.64 1.02 -31.18
C LEU A 342 14.59 0.90 -29.65
N LYS A 343 13.40 0.65 -29.10
CA LYS A 343 13.21 0.31 -27.68
C LYS A 343 13.37 -1.19 -27.50
N LEU A 344 14.36 -1.60 -26.70
CA LEU A 344 14.56 -3.01 -26.39
C LEU A 344 13.53 -3.47 -25.34
N PRO A 345 13.18 -4.79 -25.30
CA PRO A 345 12.39 -5.36 -24.23
C PRO A 345 12.92 -4.94 -22.85
N SER A 346 12.03 -4.41 -22.01
CA SER A 346 12.39 -3.96 -20.66
C SER A 346 12.43 -5.14 -19.69
N VAL A 347 13.34 -5.08 -18.71
CA VAL A 347 13.60 -6.19 -17.79
C VAL A 347 13.36 -5.73 -16.35
N VAL A 348 12.63 -6.54 -15.59
CA VAL A 348 12.37 -6.28 -14.18
C VAL A 348 13.34 -7.06 -13.31
N VAL A 349 14.12 -6.34 -12.49
CA VAL A 349 15.04 -6.93 -11.51
C VAL A 349 14.31 -7.04 -10.17
N ASN A 350 14.21 -8.27 -9.66
CA ASN A 350 13.49 -8.59 -8.42
C ASN A 350 14.41 -8.99 -7.27
N SER A 351 15.68 -9.28 -7.57
CA SER A 351 16.73 -9.55 -6.58
C SER A 351 17.98 -8.77 -6.92
N TRP A 352 18.65 -8.29 -5.88
CA TRP A 352 19.95 -7.63 -6.03
C TRP A 352 21.05 -8.57 -6.56
N GLU A 353 20.87 -9.87 -6.34
CA GLU A 353 21.79 -10.94 -6.74
C GLU A 353 21.41 -11.59 -8.08
N ASP A 354 20.38 -11.07 -8.77
CA ASP A 354 19.99 -11.57 -10.08
C ASP A 354 21.16 -11.47 -11.08
N ASN A 355 21.41 -12.56 -11.82
CA ASN A 355 22.38 -12.56 -12.90
C ASN A 355 21.88 -11.65 -14.03
N LEU A 356 22.45 -10.44 -14.09
CA LEU A 356 22.00 -9.41 -15.01
C LEU A 356 22.20 -9.80 -16.48
N GLY A 357 23.27 -10.53 -16.78
CA GLY A 357 23.51 -11.06 -18.13
C GLY A 357 22.38 -11.95 -18.61
N LYS A 358 21.88 -12.85 -17.75
CA LYS A 358 20.71 -13.69 -18.05
C LYS A 358 19.44 -12.87 -18.16
N ALA A 359 19.24 -11.91 -17.25
CA ALA A 359 18.05 -11.08 -17.22
C ALA A 359 17.89 -10.22 -18.48
N LEU A 360 18.98 -9.63 -18.99
CA LEU A 360 18.99 -8.77 -20.18
C LEU A 360 19.15 -9.52 -21.52
N ARG A 361 19.33 -10.85 -21.50
CA ARG A 361 19.45 -11.64 -22.74
C ARG A 361 18.32 -11.38 -23.74
N PRO A 362 17.02 -11.37 -23.35
CA PRO A 362 15.94 -11.08 -24.29
C PRO A 362 16.07 -9.70 -24.97
N SER A 363 16.60 -8.70 -24.24
CA SER A 363 16.83 -7.36 -24.79
C SER A 363 17.94 -7.35 -25.84
N PHE A 364 19.02 -8.08 -25.57
CA PHE A 364 20.13 -8.20 -26.51
C PHE A 364 19.76 -9.05 -27.72
N ASP A 365 19.12 -10.21 -27.53
CA ASP A 365 18.62 -11.04 -28.62
C ASP A 365 17.70 -10.23 -29.55
N TYR A 366 16.82 -9.38 -28.99
CA TYR A 366 15.98 -8.48 -29.77
C TYR A 366 16.77 -7.47 -30.62
N LEU A 367 17.86 -6.91 -30.09
CA LEU A 367 18.76 -6.04 -30.86
C LEU A 367 19.40 -6.81 -32.03
N TRP A 368 19.89 -8.02 -31.79
CA TRP A 368 20.47 -8.88 -32.82
C TRP A 368 19.43 -9.29 -33.87
N ASN A 369 18.19 -9.56 -33.48
CA ASN A 369 17.08 -9.89 -34.39
C ASN A 369 16.79 -8.75 -35.37
N ASN A 370 16.84 -7.50 -34.90
CA ASN A 370 16.70 -6.30 -35.74
C ASN A 370 17.85 -6.12 -36.74
N CYS A 371 18.94 -6.88 -36.59
CA CYS A 371 20.05 -6.94 -37.52
C CYS A 371 20.16 -8.32 -38.19
N GLY A 372 19.07 -9.10 -38.28
CA GLY A 372 19.04 -10.38 -39.01
C GLY A 372 19.82 -11.53 -38.36
N VAL A 373 20.12 -11.46 -37.06
CA VAL A 373 20.80 -12.52 -36.31
C VAL A 373 19.83 -13.10 -35.26
N ALA A 374 19.74 -14.42 -35.17
CA ALA A 374 18.71 -15.10 -34.37
C ALA A 374 18.82 -14.87 -32.85
N GLU A 375 20.04 -14.72 -32.32
CA GLU A 375 20.30 -14.46 -30.91
C GLU A 375 21.69 -13.83 -30.72
N SER A 376 21.96 -13.25 -29.55
CA SER A 376 23.28 -12.71 -29.22
C SER A 376 24.34 -13.82 -29.19
N PRO A 377 25.45 -13.69 -29.93
CA PRO A 377 26.54 -14.66 -29.93
C PRO A 377 27.43 -14.59 -28.68
N ASN A 378 27.11 -13.70 -27.72
CA ASN A 378 27.91 -13.46 -26.52
C ASN A 378 27.48 -14.30 -25.32
N TYR A 379 26.79 -15.42 -25.54
CA TYR A 379 26.32 -16.30 -24.47
C TYR A 379 26.85 -17.72 -24.65
N ASP A 380 27.19 -18.38 -23.55
CA ASP A 380 27.52 -19.81 -23.54
C ASP A 380 26.25 -20.69 -23.57
N ALA A 381 26.44 -22.01 -23.68
CA ALA A 381 25.34 -22.98 -23.73
C ALA A 381 24.47 -22.97 -22.45
N GLU A 382 25.05 -22.58 -21.32
CA GLU A 382 24.38 -22.43 -20.03
C GLU A 382 23.69 -21.05 -19.87
N GLY A 383 23.75 -20.22 -20.91
CA GLY A 383 23.12 -18.90 -20.99
C GLY A 383 23.82 -17.83 -20.17
N ASN A 384 25.07 -18.02 -19.76
CA ASN A 384 25.86 -16.96 -19.14
C ASN A 384 26.50 -16.08 -20.20
N TRP A 385 26.53 -14.76 -19.95
CA TRP A 385 27.21 -13.83 -20.84
C TRP A 385 28.72 -14.12 -20.82
N ARG A 386 29.24 -14.56 -21.97
CA ARG A 386 30.64 -14.86 -22.28
C ARG A 386 30.92 -14.42 -23.72
N PRO A 387 31.57 -13.27 -23.92
CA PRO A 387 31.66 -12.65 -25.24
C PRO A 387 32.44 -13.53 -26.20
N TYR A 388 32.00 -13.54 -27.47
CA TYR A 388 32.50 -14.44 -28.50
C TYR A 388 34.03 -14.40 -28.70
N ARG A 389 34.70 -13.27 -28.41
CA ARG A 389 36.16 -13.15 -28.47
C ARG A 389 36.89 -14.11 -27.53
N ASP A 390 36.32 -14.41 -26.37
CA ASP A 390 36.92 -15.33 -25.38
C ASP A 390 36.68 -16.80 -25.73
N GLN A 391 35.74 -17.10 -26.63
CA GLN A 391 35.40 -18.46 -27.02
C GLN A 391 36.30 -19.02 -28.15
N TYR A 392 36.99 -18.16 -28.91
CA TYR A 392 37.77 -18.56 -30.09
C TYR A 392 39.17 -17.92 -30.22
N GLY A 393 39.71 -17.31 -29.16
CA GLY A 393 41.12 -16.93 -29.02
C GLY A 393 41.75 -16.26 -30.25
N ARG A 394 41.78 -14.92 -30.27
CA ARG A 394 42.73 -14.17 -31.10
C ARG A 394 43.60 -13.27 -30.25
#